data_AF-A0A9E6FES2-F1
#
_entry.id   AF-A0A9E6FES2-F1
#
_cell.length_a   1.000
_cell.length_b   1.000
_cell.length_c   1.000
_cell.angle_alpha   90.00
_cell.angle_beta   90.00
_cell.angle_gamma   90.00
#
_symmetry.space_group_name_H-M   'P 1'
#
loop_
_entity.id
_entity.type
_entity.pdbx_description
1 polymer ?
#
loop_
_entity_poly.entity_id
_entity_poly.type
_entity_poly.pdbx_seq_one_letter_code
_entity_poly.pdbx_strand_id
1 'polypeptide(L)'
;MITIFVPLMCLVGSTGFLITLKGYYQSAQLKNSFKVTRGLFPLGIFVWGDALTIGPYWILVALLSGILQDVHLFYALISLFWFVRAQGEVQYWIAEQFTSKHRNKPKDLWGHQFFEGEAIYFGYQTFWQVVMMLSGIATLAYVKLWLF
;
A
#
# COMPACT_ATOMS: atom_id res chain seq x y z
N MET A 1 5.68 27.63 -3.34
CA MET A 1 5.42 26.16 -3.39
C MET A 1 5.27 25.56 -2.00
N ILE A 2 6.20 25.85 -1.06
CA ILE A 2 6.20 25.30 0.32
C ILE A 2 4.87 25.53 1.08
N THR A 3 4.25 26.70 0.93
CA THR A 3 3.04 27.08 1.68
C THR A 3 1.83 26.18 1.44
N ILE A 4 1.71 25.58 0.24
CA ILE A 4 0.59 24.67 -0.10
C ILE A 4 0.97 23.21 0.15
N PHE A 5 2.27 22.91 0.14
CA PHE A 5 2.76 21.53 0.23
C PHE A 5 2.54 20.92 1.62
N VAL A 6 2.78 21.66 2.70
CA VAL A 6 2.56 21.17 4.06
C VAL A 6 1.07 20.85 4.33
N PRO A 7 0.11 21.77 4.04
CA PRO A 7 -1.31 21.45 4.13
C PRO A 7 -1.71 20.20 3.33
N LEU A 8 -1.14 20.01 2.13
CA LEU A 8 -1.38 18.84 1.31
C LEU A 8 -0.89 17.55 2.00
N MET A 9 0.31 17.54 2.57
CA MET A 9 0.82 16.37 3.30
C MET A 9 -0.02 16.05 4.53
N CYS A 10 -0.46 17.07 5.28
CA CYS A 10 -1.39 16.87 6.40
C CYS A 10 -2.71 16.22 5.96
N LEU A 11 -3.27 16.65 4.83
CA LEU A 11 -4.49 16.09 4.26
C LEU A 11 -4.30 14.63 3.83
N VAL A 12 -3.20 14.32 3.13
CA VAL A 12 -2.86 12.96 2.69
C VAL A 12 -2.67 12.04 3.89
N GLY A 13 -1.87 12.46 4.88
CA GLY A 13 -1.62 11.69 6.10
C GLY A 13 -2.90 11.44 6.90
N SER A 14 -3.74 12.46 7.08
CA SER A 14 -5.03 12.33 7.78
C SER A 14 -5.97 11.36 7.05
N THR A 15 -6.00 11.43 5.71
CA THR A 15 -6.80 10.54 4.87
C THR A 15 -6.30 9.09 4.98
N GLY A 16 -4.98 8.88 4.92
CA GLY A 16 -4.36 7.57 5.13
C GLY A 16 -4.70 6.97 6.50
N PHE A 17 -4.67 7.79 7.55
CA PHE A 17 -5.06 7.38 8.90
C PHE A 17 -6.53 6.96 8.99
N LEU A 18 -7.45 7.79 8.49
CA LEU A 18 -8.89 7.48 8.50
C LEU A 18 -9.21 6.21 7.68
N ILE A 19 -8.55 6.04 6.53
CA ILE A 19 -8.65 4.84 5.71
C ILE A 19 -8.16 3.61 6.47
N THR A 20 -7.04 3.70 7.19
CA THR A 20 -6.49 2.60 7.99
C THR A 20 -7.48 2.18 9.07
N LEU A 21 -8.03 3.14 9.84
CA LEU A 21 -9.02 2.87 10.87
C LEU A 21 -10.28 2.21 10.30
N LYS A 22 -10.79 2.74 9.18
CA LYS A 22 -11.97 2.18 8.52
C LYS A 22 -11.70 0.80 7.92
N GLY A 23 -10.52 0.59 7.35
CA GLY A 23 -10.05 -0.69 6.82
C GLY A 23 -9.95 -1.75 7.90
N TYR A 24 -9.41 -1.38 9.08
CA TYR A 24 -9.39 -2.25 10.25
C TYR A 24 -10.78 -2.61 10.72
N TYR A 25 -11.67 -1.63 10.88
CA TYR A 25 -13.05 -1.89 11.28
C TYR A 25 -13.77 -2.82 10.28
N GLN A 26 -13.62 -2.59 8.98
CA GLN A 26 -14.25 -3.42 7.96
C GLN A 26 -13.66 -4.82 7.89
N SER A 27 -12.34 -4.97 7.96
CA SER A 27 -11.66 -6.26 7.78
C SER A 27 -11.65 -7.11 9.05
N ALA A 28 -11.31 -6.51 10.20
CA ALA A 28 -11.15 -7.23 11.46
C ALA A 28 -12.47 -7.40 12.22
N GLN A 29 -13.33 -6.37 12.24
CA GLN A 29 -14.58 -6.41 13.01
C GLN A 29 -15.76 -6.89 12.18
N LEU A 30 -15.97 -6.31 10.99
CA LEU A 30 -17.11 -6.64 10.13
C LEU A 30 -16.85 -7.77 9.13
N LYS A 31 -15.62 -8.29 9.06
CA LYS A 31 -15.24 -9.42 8.20
C LYS A 31 -15.49 -9.18 6.70
N ASN A 32 -15.44 -7.92 6.29
CA ASN A 32 -15.73 -7.45 4.93
C ASN A 32 -14.46 -7.17 4.12
N SER A 33 -13.37 -7.90 4.35
CA SER A 33 -12.06 -7.64 3.72
C SER A 33 -12.12 -7.62 2.19
N PHE A 34 -13.02 -8.40 1.58
CA PHE A 34 -13.20 -8.50 0.13
C PHE A 34 -14.19 -7.49 -0.48
N LYS A 35 -14.89 -6.71 0.36
CA LYS A 35 -15.89 -5.77 -0.15
C LYS A 35 -15.18 -4.64 -0.89
N VAL A 36 -15.61 -4.43 -2.13
CA VAL A 36 -15.00 -3.50 -3.09
C VAL A 36 -15.16 -2.04 -2.64
N THR A 37 -14.10 -1.26 -2.82
CA THR A 37 -13.99 0.14 -2.41
C THR A 37 -13.84 1.09 -3.60
N ARG A 38 -14.81 1.13 -4.52
CA ARG A 38 -14.71 1.90 -5.79
C ARG A 38 -14.20 3.34 -5.65
N GLY A 39 -14.65 4.05 -4.60
CA GLY A 39 -14.21 5.44 -4.34
C GLY A 39 -12.76 5.58 -3.88
N LEU A 40 -12.11 4.50 -3.43
CA LEU A 40 -10.73 4.46 -2.98
C LEU A 40 -9.76 3.88 -4.03
N PHE A 41 -10.27 3.53 -5.21
CA PHE A 41 -9.44 3.01 -6.30
C PHE A 41 -8.32 3.97 -6.70
N PRO A 42 -8.52 5.30 -6.78
CA PRO A 42 -7.43 6.25 -7.07
C PRO A 42 -6.33 6.29 -6.01
N LEU A 43 -6.52 5.64 -4.86
CA LEU A 43 -5.51 5.45 -3.82
C LEU A 43 -4.89 4.04 -3.86
N GLY A 44 -5.23 3.24 -4.87
CA GLY A 44 -4.81 1.85 -5.07
C GLY A 44 -5.47 0.82 -4.16
N ILE A 45 -6.58 1.21 -3.50
CA ILE A 45 -7.32 0.38 -2.55
C ILE A 45 -8.56 -0.17 -3.26
N PHE A 46 -8.51 -1.45 -3.65
CA PHE A 46 -9.59 -2.09 -4.40
C PHE A 46 -10.60 -2.80 -3.50
N VAL A 47 -10.14 -3.31 -2.36
CA VAL A 47 -10.96 -3.93 -1.31
C VAL A 47 -10.54 -3.44 0.08
N TRP A 48 -11.37 -3.65 1.11
CA TRP A 48 -11.04 -3.19 2.46
C TRP A 48 -9.77 -3.81 3.06
N GLY A 49 -9.39 -5.02 2.64
CA GLY A 49 -8.12 -5.63 3.02
C GLY A 49 -6.91 -4.77 2.62
N ASP A 50 -6.95 -4.13 1.46
CA ASP A 50 -5.87 -3.25 0.98
C ASP A 50 -5.70 -2.03 1.88
N ALA A 51 -6.79 -1.53 2.47
CA ALA A 51 -6.76 -0.32 3.30
C ALA A 51 -5.89 -0.48 4.56
N LEU A 52 -5.71 -1.70 5.05
CA LEU A 52 -4.88 -2.01 6.22
C LEU A 52 -3.38 -1.85 5.97
N THR A 53 -2.94 -1.97 4.71
CA THR A 53 -1.53 -1.89 4.31
C THR A 53 -1.24 -0.61 3.54
N ILE A 54 -2.13 -0.23 2.62
CA ILE A 54 -2.00 0.97 1.79
C ILE A 54 -2.32 2.24 2.57
N GLY A 55 -3.23 2.20 3.55
CA GLY A 55 -3.50 3.32 4.45
C GLY A 55 -2.23 3.79 5.19
N PRO A 56 -1.52 2.90 5.91
CA PRO A 56 -0.24 3.23 6.54
C PRO A 56 0.84 3.69 5.56
N TYR A 57 0.86 3.16 4.34
CA TYR A 57 1.76 3.64 3.28
C TYR A 57 1.53 5.12 2.98
N TRP A 58 0.27 5.56 2.81
CA TRP A 58 -0.02 6.98 2.56
C TRP A 58 0.36 7.89 3.73
N ILE A 59 0.28 7.40 4.98
CA ILE A 59 0.79 8.12 6.15
C ILE A 59 2.31 8.28 6.04
N LEU A 60 3.03 7.20 5.72
CA LEU A 60 4.49 7.22 5.60
C LEU A 60 4.95 8.16 4.46
N VAL A 61 4.29 8.10 3.30
CA VAL A 61 4.56 9.00 2.17
C VAL A 61 4.40 10.46 2.57
N ALA A 62 3.31 10.79 3.26
CA ALA A 62 3.04 12.14 3.75
C ALA A 62 4.09 12.60 4.78
N LEU A 63 4.47 11.73 5.71
CA LEU A 63 5.49 12.03 6.71
C LEU A 63 6.87 12.24 6.09
N LEU A 64 7.35 11.32 5.26
CA LEU A 64 8.66 11.41 4.64
C LEU A 64 8.79 12.65 3.76
N SER A 65 7.81 12.86 2.87
CA SER A 65 7.83 14.00 1.95
C SER A 65 7.61 15.32 2.69
N GLY A 66 6.76 15.33 3.72
CA GLY A 66 6.49 16.50 4.55
C GLY A 66 7.66 16.91 5.43
N ILE A 67 8.37 15.96 6.06
CA ILE A 67 9.55 16.25 6.88
C ILE A 67 10.69 16.78 6.00
N LEU A 68 10.92 16.15 4.85
CA LEU A 68 11.99 16.55 3.92
C LEU A 68 11.62 17.77 3.07
N GLN A 69 10.37 18.22 3.12
CA GLN A 69 9.85 19.32 2.29
C GLN A 69 10.11 19.11 0.78
N ASP A 70 10.13 17.84 0.33
CA ASP A 70 10.46 17.48 -1.04
C ASP A 70 9.22 16.99 -1.80
N VAL A 71 8.72 17.87 -2.67
CA VAL A 71 7.57 17.59 -3.52
C VAL A 71 7.88 16.56 -4.62
N HIS A 72 9.13 16.49 -5.08
CA HIS A 72 9.52 15.51 -6.09
C HIS A 72 9.58 14.11 -5.48
N LEU A 73 10.03 14.00 -4.22
CA LEU A 73 9.96 12.74 -3.48
C LEU A 73 8.51 12.25 -3.34
N PHE A 74 7.57 13.15 -3.04
CA PHE A 74 6.15 12.81 -2.98
C PHE A 74 5.64 12.24 -4.31
N TYR A 75 5.90 12.92 -5.42
CA TYR A 75 5.50 12.44 -6.74
C TYR A 75 6.20 11.13 -7.13
N ALA A 76 7.49 10.98 -6.81
CA ALA A 76 8.23 9.75 -7.06
C ALA A 76 7.64 8.56 -6.30
N LEU A 77 7.29 8.73 -5.02
CA LEU A 77 6.59 7.73 -4.21
C LEU A 77 5.24 7.34 -4.82
N ILE A 78 4.44 8.31 -5.28
CA ILE A 78 3.16 8.05 -5.94
C ILE A 78 3.34 7.28 -7.25
N SER A 79 4.27 7.72 -8.11
CA SER A 79 4.53 7.07 -9.38
C SER A 79 5.05 5.64 -9.20
N LEU A 80 5.99 5.44 -8.28
CA LEU A 80 6.50 4.11 -7.95
C LEU A 80 5.41 3.22 -7.37
N PHE A 81 4.52 3.78 -6.55
CA PHE A 81 3.36 3.05 -6.05
C PHE A 81 2.47 2.52 -7.14
N TRP A 82 2.07 3.38 -8.06
CA TRP A 82 1.22 2.95 -9.15
C TRP A 82 1.91 1.95 -10.07
N PHE A 83 3.21 2.13 -10.32
CA PHE A 83 4.00 1.17 -11.09
C PHE A 83 4.03 -0.22 -10.43
N VAL A 84 4.44 -0.31 -9.16
CA VAL A 84 4.54 -1.58 -8.42
C VAL A 84 3.17 -2.22 -8.22
N ARG A 85 2.13 -1.41 -7.94
CA ARG A 85 0.76 -1.90 -7.77
C ARG A 85 0.24 -2.49 -9.08
N ALA A 86 0.34 -1.76 -10.18
CA ALA A 86 -0.10 -2.22 -11.50
C ALA A 86 0.66 -3.47 -11.95
N GLN A 87 1.99 -3.49 -11.77
CA GLN A 87 2.80 -4.66 -12.08
C GLN A 87 2.37 -5.89 -11.27
N GLY A 88 2.18 -5.74 -9.96
CA GLY A 88 1.77 -6.88 -9.13
C GLY A 88 0.35 -7.36 -9.43
N GLU A 89 -0.58 -6.49 -9.82
CA GLU A 89 -1.89 -6.89 -10.32
C GLU A 89 -1.78 -7.68 -11.63
N VAL A 90 -0.99 -7.20 -12.59
CA VAL A 90 -0.75 -7.93 -13.84
C VAL A 90 -0.16 -9.32 -13.56
N GLN A 91 0.86 -9.41 -12.71
CA GLN A 91 1.47 -10.68 -12.32
C GLN A 91 0.47 -11.60 -11.60
N TYR A 92 -0.34 -11.05 -10.70
CA TYR A 92 -1.39 -11.80 -10.02
C TYR A 92 -2.39 -12.40 -11.01
N TRP A 93 -2.92 -11.61 -11.95
CA TRP A 93 -3.90 -12.08 -12.92
C TRP A 93 -3.33 -13.10 -13.90
N ILE A 94 -2.07 -12.96 -14.30
CA ILE A 94 -1.38 -13.97 -15.10
C ILE A 94 -1.24 -15.27 -14.29
N ALA A 95 -0.75 -15.19 -13.05
CA ALA A 95 -0.56 -16.37 -12.21
C ALA A 95 -1.89 -17.09 -11.92
N GLU A 96 -2.96 -16.32 -11.69
CA GLU A 96 -4.31 -16.84 -11.46
C GLU A 96 -4.86 -17.60 -12.68
N GLN A 97 -4.53 -17.16 -13.90
CA GLN A 97 -4.98 -17.80 -15.14
C GLN A 97 -4.21 -19.08 -15.48
N PHE A 98 -2.91 -19.13 -15.19
CA PHE A 98 -2.02 -20.18 -15.72
C PHE A 98 -1.44 -21.12 -14.66
N THR A 99 -1.66 -20.87 -13.36
CA THR A 99 -1.04 -21.65 -12.27
C THR A 99 -2.08 -22.19 -11.31
N SER A 100 -1.94 -23.46 -10.93
CA SER A 100 -2.72 -24.04 -9.82
C SER A 100 -2.32 -23.39 -8.50
N LYS A 101 -3.29 -22.97 -7.69
CA LYS A 101 -3.04 -22.37 -6.37
C LYS A 101 -2.48 -23.39 -5.39
N HIS A 102 -1.20 -23.26 -5.04
CA HIS A 102 -0.58 -23.98 -3.92
C HIS A 102 -0.12 -22.97 -2.86
N ARG A 103 -0.90 -22.80 -1.77
CA ARG A 103 -0.66 -21.76 -0.75
C ARG A 103 -0.66 -22.37 0.67
N ASN A 104 0.08 -21.74 1.59
CA ASN A 104 0.02 -22.06 3.02
C ASN A 104 -1.38 -21.79 3.56
N LYS A 105 -1.87 -22.57 4.53
CA LYS A 105 -3.22 -22.35 5.06
C LYS A 105 -3.30 -20.96 5.71
N PRO A 106 -4.38 -20.18 5.50
CA PRO A 106 -4.49 -18.81 6.00
C PRO A 106 -4.28 -18.67 7.51
N LYS A 107 -4.79 -19.63 8.29
CA LYS A 107 -4.68 -19.66 9.75
C LYS A 107 -3.24 -19.82 10.27
N ASP A 108 -2.33 -20.32 9.44
CA ASP A 108 -0.94 -20.53 9.80
C ASP A 108 -0.09 -19.28 9.51
N LEU A 109 -0.65 -18.26 8.85
CA LEU A 109 0.03 -17.01 8.50
C LEU A 109 -0.11 -15.96 9.60
N TRP A 110 0.96 -15.18 9.80
CA TRP A 110 0.99 -14.11 10.80
C TRP A 110 0.02 -12.99 10.42
N GLY A 111 -0.77 -12.54 11.39
CA GLY A 111 -1.78 -11.50 11.16
C GLY A 111 -3.15 -12.02 10.68
N HIS A 112 -3.39 -13.35 10.66
CA HIS A 112 -4.71 -13.93 10.34
C HIS A 112 -5.86 -13.36 11.18
N GLN A 113 -5.60 -12.93 12.41
CA GLN A 113 -6.61 -12.26 13.24
C GLN A 113 -7.18 -10.97 12.62
N PHE A 114 -6.41 -10.30 11.75
CA PHE A 114 -6.81 -9.05 11.08
C PHE A 114 -7.49 -9.29 9.73
N PHE A 115 -7.27 -10.47 9.14
CA PHE A 115 -7.74 -10.84 7.82
C PHE A 115 -8.41 -12.21 7.86
N GLU A 116 -9.74 -12.25 7.71
CA GLU A 116 -10.44 -13.53 7.69
C GLU A 116 -10.17 -14.32 6.41
N GLY A 117 -9.83 -15.60 6.58
CA GLY A 117 -9.70 -16.55 5.47
C GLY A 117 -8.66 -16.11 4.44
N GLU A 118 -8.98 -16.22 3.15
CA GLU A 118 -8.05 -15.93 2.07
C GLU A 118 -7.66 -14.44 1.95
N ALA A 119 -8.32 -13.54 2.70
CA ALA A 119 -8.01 -12.11 2.66
C ALA A 119 -6.57 -11.81 3.10
N ILE A 120 -5.98 -12.70 3.91
CA ILE A 120 -4.60 -12.55 4.36
C ILE A 120 -3.60 -12.55 3.20
N TYR A 121 -3.89 -13.26 2.11
CA TYR A 121 -2.98 -13.28 0.95
C TYR A 121 -2.88 -11.90 0.29
N PHE A 122 -4.00 -11.18 0.22
CA PHE A 122 -4.02 -9.79 -0.27
C PHE A 122 -3.27 -8.86 0.68
N GLY A 123 -3.44 -9.05 1.99
CA GLY A 123 -2.66 -8.34 3.00
C GLY A 123 -1.15 -8.55 2.83
N TYR A 124 -0.70 -9.79 2.64
CA TYR A 124 0.71 -10.10 2.36
C TYR A 124 1.19 -9.52 1.04
N GLN A 125 0.41 -9.68 -0.04
CA GLN A 125 0.75 -9.14 -1.36
C GLN A 125 0.97 -7.63 -1.28
N THR A 126 -0.01 -6.89 -0.73
CA THR A 126 0.05 -5.44 -0.62
C THR A 126 1.16 -4.99 0.35
N PHE A 127 1.38 -5.72 1.45
CA PHE A 127 2.51 -5.46 2.35
C PHE A 127 3.86 -5.58 1.62
N TRP A 128 4.09 -6.64 0.86
CA TRP A 128 5.34 -6.82 0.11
C TRP A 128 5.48 -5.83 -1.05
N GLN A 129 4.38 -5.40 -1.67
CA GLN A 129 4.41 -4.27 -2.60
C GLN A 129 4.89 -2.99 -1.89
N VAL A 130 4.42 -2.74 -0.66
CA VAL A 130 4.90 -1.61 0.16
C VAL A 130 6.39 -1.69 0.46
N VAL A 131 6.87 -2.86 0.90
CA VAL A 131 8.30 -3.08 1.13
C VAL A 131 9.10 -2.85 -0.16
N MET A 132 8.65 -3.41 -1.29
CA MET A 132 9.33 -3.28 -2.58
C MET A 132 9.48 -1.81 -3.01
N MET A 133 8.45 -0.98 -2.81
CA MET A 133 8.52 0.45 -3.13
C MET A 133 9.58 1.17 -2.28
N LEU A 134 9.54 0.96 -0.96
CA LEU A 134 10.49 1.61 -0.04
C LEU A 134 11.93 1.16 -0.33
N SER A 135 12.13 -0.14 -0.58
CA SER A 135 13.43 -0.68 -0.99
C SER A 135 13.88 -0.15 -2.35
N GLY A 136 12.98 0.03 -3.31
CA GLY A 136 13.29 0.61 -4.62
C GLY A 136 13.81 2.03 -4.51
N ILE A 137 13.18 2.87 -3.68
CA ILE A 137 13.64 4.25 -3.43
C ILE A 137 14.98 4.26 -2.71
N ALA A 138 15.14 3.45 -1.67
CA ALA A 138 16.42 3.32 -0.98
C ALA A 138 17.53 2.90 -1.96
N THR A 139 17.24 1.93 -2.84
CA THR A 139 18.18 1.48 -3.88
C THR A 139 18.56 2.63 -4.82
N LEU A 140 17.58 3.39 -5.33
CA LEU A 140 17.87 4.54 -6.19
C LEU A 140 18.69 5.62 -5.48
N ALA A 141 18.40 5.89 -4.20
CA ALA A 141 19.16 6.84 -3.40
C ALA A 141 20.61 6.39 -3.20
N TYR A 142 20.85 5.11 -2.90
CA TYR A 142 22.19 4.56 -2.74
C TYR A 142 22.96 4.46 -4.05
N VAL A 143 22.31 4.10 -5.16
CA VAL A 143 22.95 4.08 -6.48
C VAL A 143 23.52 5.45 -6.84
N LYS A 144 22.79 6.52 -6.53
CA LYS A 144 23.30 7.89 -6.73
C LYS A 144 24.56 8.17 -5.91
N LEU A 145 24.64 7.69 -4.67
CA LEU A 145 25.82 7.84 -3.79
C LEU A 145 27.02 7.00 -4.23
N TRP A 146 26.80 5.94 -5.00
CA TRP A 146 27.86 5.05 -5.47
C TRP A 146 28.43 5.46 -6.82
N LEU A 147 27.59 6.04 -7.68
CA LEU A 147 27.99 6.45 -9.03
C LEU A 147 28.51 7.90 -9.10
N PHE A 148 28.26 8.71 -8.07
CA PHE A 148 28.67 10.12 -7.97
C PHE A 148 29.18 10.43 -6.57
#